data_AF-A0A1G2P9I8-F1
#
_entry.id   AF-A0A1G2P9I8-F1
#
_cell.length_a   1.000
_cell.length_b   1.000
_cell.length_c   1.000
_cell.angle_alpha   90.00
_cell.angle_beta   90.00
_cell.angle_gamma   90.00
#
_symmetry.space_group_name_H-M   'P 1'
#
loop_
_entity.id
_entity.type
_entity.pdbx_description
1 polymer ?
#
loop_
_entity_poly.entity_id
_entity_poly.type
_entity_poly.pdbx_seq_one_letter_code
_entity_poly.pdbx_strand_id
1 'polypeptide(L)'
;MKNNMATNITLNFKPKQITKRLLAVLPTRARDVVSCRFGLGDNPERMTLESIGKKYGITRERVRQIENYAIGNIRKAEQFGKEKPSFDDLEKMIHKLGGIVSEEVLLNHIAKEKSIQNHTSFLLVLGDPFKREKEDDEFHHRWYVDKSLSEKVHESLRKLYKNIGDDDLIPEAEIVASFLEHVKDVSEQYKNEEIAKRWLSISKNIGKNPLGEWGKTSSSNINAKGVRDYAFLVIRRHGSPIHFKEVAKAIEKLFGRKAHVATTHNELIKDKRFVLVGRGLYALTEWGYVAGVVKDVIRYVLAKNGPLTKEQIIEKVLKERYVKENTILVNLQNPKYFKRDKDGRYTAVPQPEK
;
A
#
# COMPACT_ATOMS: atom_id res chain seq x y z
N MET A 1 15.52 4.84 -8.21
CA MET A 1 15.43 5.21 -6.79
C MET A 1 16.37 4.31 -6.02
N LYS A 2 17.39 4.88 -5.38
CA LYS A 2 18.38 4.13 -4.62
C LYS A 2 17.66 3.47 -3.44
N ASN A 3 17.78 2.16 -3.31
CA ASN A 3 17.42 1.43 -2.11
C ASN A 3 18.02 2.16 -0.91
N ASN A 4 17.17 2.68 -0.02
CA ASN A 4 17.60 3.07 1.30
C ASN A 4 18.34 1.87 1.89
N MET A 5 19.57 2.10 2.34
CA MET A 5 20.35 1.11 3.05
C MET A 5 19.56 0.73 4.31
N ALA A 6 18.80 -0.37 4.22
CA ALA A 6 18.49 -1.14 5.40
C ALA A 6 19.86 -1.54 5.96
N THR A 7 20.23 -1.00 7.12
CA THR A 7 21.29 -1.57 7.93
C THR A 7 20.95 -3.04 8.10
N ASN A 8 21.57 -3.92 7.32
CA ASN A 8 21.42 -5.36 7.46
C ASN A 8 21.97 -5.68 8.85
N ILE A 9 21.08 -5.84 9.83
CA ILE A 9 21.50 -6.36 11.11
C ILE A 9 21.74 -7.84 10.82
N THR A 10 23.00 -8.22 10.72
CA THR A 10 23.39 -9.60 10.47
C THR A 10 23.22 -10.37 11.78
N LEU A 11 22.58 -11.55 11.72
CA LEU A 11 22.60 -12.47 12.86
C LEU A 11 24.05 -12.89 13.14
N ASN A 12 24.46 -12.87 14.40
CA ASN A 12 25.80 -13.35 14.79
C ASN A 12 25.91 -14.88 14.77
N PHE A 13 24.85 -15.58 14.34
CA PHE A 13 24.77 -17.04 14.28
C PHE A 13 24.15 -17.50 12.96
N LYS A 14 24.33 -18.79 12.65
CA LYS A 14 23.79 -19.42 11.43
C LYS A 14 22.54 -20.25 11.77
N PRO A 15 21.31 -19.82 11.42
CA PRO A 15 20.08 -20.51 11.82
C PRO A 15 20.07 -22.01 11.51
N LYS A 16 20.54 -22.41 10.31
CA LYS A 16 20.65 -23.82 9.89
C LYS A 16 21.46 -24.68 10.87
N GLN A 17 22.56 -24.13 11.39
CA GLN A 17 23.43 -24.85 12.31
C GLN A 17 22.77 -25.02 13.69
N ILE A 18 22.12 -23.96 14.18
CA ILE A 18 21.39 -24.00 15.47
C ILE A 18 20.30 -25.05 15.39
N THR A 19 19.44 -24.99 14.37
CA THR A 19 18.35 -25.95 14.21
C THR A 19 18.85 -27.38 14.04
N LYS A 20 19.99 -27.60 13.35
CA LYS A 20 20.57 -28.95 13.21
C LYS A 20 20.97 -29.53 14.56
N ARG A 21 21.58 -28.73 15.44
CA ARG A 21 21.94 -29.15 16.81
C ARG A 21 20.71 -29.39 17.68
N LEU A 22 19.70 -28.52 17.61
CA LEU A 22 18.46 -28.66 18.36
C LEU A 22 17.66 -29.89 17.90
N LEU A 23 17.57 -30.16 16.59
CA LEU A 23 16.88 -31.32 16.05
C LEU A 23 17.58 -32.65 16.37
N ALA A 24 18.88 -32.63 16.67
CA ALA A 24 19.66 -33.84 16.97
C ALA A 24 19.19 -34.57 18.24
N VAL A 25 18.54 -33.86 19.17
CA VAL A 25 18.01 -34.43 20.42
C VAL A 25 16.73 -35.26 20.21
N LEU A 26 16.10 -35.10 19.04
CA LEU A 26 14.83 -35.77 18.73
C LEU A 26 15.04 -37.18 18.16
N PRO A 27 14.15 -38.13 18.49
CA PRO A 27 14.03 -39.39 17.76
C PRO A 27 13.78 -39.16 16.26
N THR A 28 14.27 -40.05 15.42
CA THR A 28 14.25 -39.93 13.94
C THR A 28 12.88 -39.54 13.39
N ARG A 29 11.80 -40.18 13.87
CA ARG A 29 10.43 -39.90 13.40
C ARG A 29 9.95 -38.50 13.79
N ALA A 30 10.20 -38.06 15.02
CA ALA A 30 9.81 -36.73 15.48
C ALA A 30 10.61 -35.64 14.75
N ARG A 31 11.90 -35.89 14.54
CA ARG A 31 12.78 -35.04 13.73
C ARG A 31 12.25 -34.86 12.31
N ASP A 32 11.92 -35.94 11.61
CA ASP A 32 11.45 -35.89 10.22
C ASP A 32 10.09 -35.16 10.12
N VAL A 33 9.16 -35.41 11.06
CA VAL A 33 7.88 -34.68 11.13
C VAL A 33 8.09 -33.17 11.26
N VAL A 34 8.96 -32.74 12.19
CA VAL A 34 9.26 -31.30 12.38
C VAL A 34 9.99 -30.72 11.17
N SER A 35 10.97 -31.45 10.61
CA SER A 35 11.68 -31.02 9.41
C SER A 35 10.75 -30.80 8.23
N CYS A 36 9.80 -31.72 7.99
CA CYS A 36 8.77 -31.58 6.97
C CYS A 36 7.82 -30.40 7.27
N ARG A 37 7.40 -30.25 8.52
CA ARG A 37 6.43 -29.21 8.95
C ARG A 37 6.95 -27.79 8.72
N PHE A 38 8.23 -27.58 9.02
CA PHE A 38 8.87 -26.27 8.96
C PHE A 38 9.78 -26.08 7.73
N GLY A 39 9.97 -27.11 6.89
CA GLY A 39 10.82 -27.04 5.70
C GLY A 39 12.29 -26.84 6.06
N LEU A 40 12.81 -27.69 6.97
CA LEU A 40 14.17 -27.61 7.55
C LEU A 40 15.16 -28.60 6.91
N GLY A 41 14.70 -29.40 5.94
CA GLY A 41 15.55 -30.31 5.18
C GLY A 41 16.15 -29.65 3.94
N ASP A 42 16.66 -30.47 3.03
CA ASP A 42 17.23 -29.98 1.76
C ASP A 42 16.17 -29.31 0.87
N ASN A 43 14.93 -29.81 0.92
CA ASN A 43 13.78 -29.12 0.34
C ASN A 43 13.18 -28.12 1.37
N PRO A 44 13.16 -26.81 1.07
CA PRO A 44 12.59 -25.79 1.95
C PRO A 44 11.05 -25.72 1.91
N GLU A 45 10.37 -26.65 1.25
CA GLU A 45 8.92 -26.70 1.22
C GLU A 45 8.34 -27.10 2.59
N ARG A 46 7.41 -26.28 3.10
CA ARG A 46 6.69 -26.58 4.35
C ARG A 46 5.49 -27.46 4.05
N MET A 47 5.34 -28.56 4.77
CA MET A 47 4.17 -29.43 4.67
C MET A 47 3.11 -29.07 5.72
N THR A 48 1.83 -29.26 5.35
CA THR A 48 0.73 -29.16 6.32
C THR A 48 0.67 -30.41 7.21
N LEU A 49 0.01 -30.29 8.37
CA LEU A 49 -0.25 -31.44 9.24
C LEU A 49 -1.00 -32.57 8.51
N GLU A 50 -1.89 -32.24 7.59
CA GLU A 50 -2.63 -33.22 6.80
C GLU A 50 -1.72 -33.93 5.79
N SER A 51 -0.89 -33.17 5.06
CA SER A 51 0.08 -33.70 4.10
C SER A 51 1.04 -34.68 4.77
N ILE A 52 1.52 -34.31 5.96
CA ILE A 52 2.41 -35.16 6.77
C ILE A 52 1.64 -36.38 7.27
N GLY A 53 0.38 -36.23 7.69
CA GLY A 53 -0.46 -37.33 8.13
C GLY A 53 -0.61 -38.40 7.05
N LYS A 54 -0.90 -37.98 5.81
CA LYS A 54 -0.95 -38.85 4.63
C LYS A 54 0.38 -39.58 4.40
N LYS A 55 1.52 -38.87 4.47
CA LYS A 55 2.88 -39.46 4.29
C LYS A 55 3.17 -40.60 5.27
N TYR A 56 2.70 -40.52 6.52
CA TYR A 56 2.97 -41.54 7.55
C TYR A 56 1.78 -42.46 7.86
N GLY A 57 0.66 -42.34 7.13
CA GLY A 57 -0.56 -43.11 7.42
C GLY A 57 -1.14 -42.83 8.80
N ILE A 58 -1.07 -41.58 9.28
CA ILE A 58 -1.59 -41.17 10.60
C ILE A 58 -2.53 -39.97 10.48
N THR A 59 -3.37 -39.76 11.50
CA THR A 59 -4.29 -38.62 11.53
C THR A 59 -3.54 -37.30 11.67
N ARG A 60 -4.14 -36.21 11.18
CA ARG A 60 -3.67 -34.83 11.36
C ARG A 60 -3.39 -34.51 12.84
N GLU A 61 -4.27 -34.97 13.73
CA GLU A 61 -4.13 -34.75 15.17
C GLU A 61 -2.92 -35.50 15.73
N ARG A 62 -2.65 -36.72 15.26
CA ARG A 62 -1.44 -37.45 15.67
C ARG A 62 -0.16 -36.74 15.24
N VAL A 63 -0.13 -36.12 14.05
CA VAL A 63 1.00 -35.29 13.62
C VAL A 63 1.18 -34.09 14.56
N ARG A 64 0.09 -33.39 14.91
CA ARG A 64 0.11 -32.25 15.84
C ARG A 64 0.68 -32.65 17.21
N GLN A 65 0.31 -33.81 17.72
CA GLN A 65 0.86 -34.34 18.96
C GLN A 65 2.37 -34.59 18.87
N ILE A 66 2.83 -35.19 17.75
CA ILE A 66 4.27 -35.42 17.52
C ILE A 66 5.03 -34.09 17.43
N GLU A 67 4.48 -33.08 16.75
CA GLU A 67 5.06 -31.73 16.66
C GLU A 67 5.20 -31.11 18.07
N ASN A 68 4.13 -31.12 18.88
CA ASN A 68 4.16 -30.57 20.24
C ASN A 68 5.14 -31.32 21.15
N TYR A 69 5.18 -32.66 21.05
CA TYR A 69 6.15 -33.50 21.77
C TYR A 69 7.59 -33.14 21.41
N ALA A 70 7.86 -32.97 20.11
CA ALA A 70 9.18 -32.60 19.62
C ALA A 70 9.61 -31.21 20.12
N ILE A 71 8.75 -30.20 20.01
CA ILE A 71 9.03 -28.85 20.52
C ILE A 71 9.28 -28.87 22.03
N GLY A 72 8.45 -29.60 22.79
CA GLY A 72 8.61 -29.75 24.23
C GLY A 72 9.92 -30.42 24.63
N ASN A 73 10.35 -31.46 23.91
CA ASN A 73 11.62 -32.13 24.15
C ASN A 73 12.83 -31.25 23.81
N ILE A 74 12.77 -30.48 22.71
CA ILE A 74 13.85 -29.54 22.38
C ILE A 74 14.03 -28.53 23.51
N ARG A 75 12.95 -27.90 23.99
CA ARG A 75 13.03 -26.88 25.04
C ARG A 75 13.59 -27.39 26.37
N LYS A 76 13.42 -28.68 26.68
CA LYS A 76 13.95 -29.32 27.90
C LYS A 76 15.38 -29.83 27.77
N ALA A 77 15.92 -29.91 26.55
CA ALA A 77 17.23 -30.47 26.30
C ALA A 77 18.35 -29.48 26.69
N GLU A 78 19.47 -30.00 27.18
CA GLU A 78 20.65 -29.20 27.53
C GLU A 78 21.16 -28.36 26.35
N GLN A 79 21.03 -28.90 25.12
CA GLN A 79 21.39 -28.23 23.87
C GLN A 79 20.62 -26.93 23.68
N PHE A 80 19.35 -26.86 24.09
CA PHE A 80 18.56 -25.62 23.98
C PHE A 80 19.11 -24.52 24.90
N GLY A 81 19.50 -24.89 26.13
CA GLY A 81 20.17 -23.97 27.06
C GLY A 81 21.49 -23.42 26.51
N LYS A 82 22.27 -24.25 25.80
CA LYS A 82 23.53 -23.83 25.14
C LYS A 82 23.31 -22.82 24.00
N GLU A 83 22.14 -22.84 23.37
CA GLU A 83 21.80 -21.90 22.29
C GLU A 83 21.15 -20.60 22.79
N LYS A 84 21.05 -20.39 24.11
CA LYS A 84 20.51 -19.14 24.70
C LYS A 84 21.09 -17.87 24.07
N PRO A 85 22.42 -17.74 23.83
CA PRO A 85 22.96 -16.55 23.16
C PRO A 85 22.37 -16.28 21.77
N SER A 86 22.03 -17.33 21.02
CA SER A 86 21.40 -17.19 19.70
C SER A 86 19.96 -16.66 19.82
N PHE A 87 19.22 -17.09 20.85
CA PHE A 87 17.88 -16.59 21.13
C PHE A 87 17.92 -15.14 21.63
N ASP A 88 18.85 -14.80 22.52
CA ASP A 88 19.05 -13.42 23.00
C ASP A 88 19.39 -12.47 21.84
N ASP A 89 20.21 -12.91 20.88
CA ASP A 89 20.52 -12.12 19.68
C ASP A 89 19.31 -11.93 18.76
N LEU A 90 18.45 -12.94 18.62
CA LEU A 90 17.20 -12.84 17.87
C LEU A 90 16.16 -11.96 18.57
N GLU A 91 16.13 -11.95 19.90
CA GLU A 91 15.30 -11.04 20.69
C GLU A 91 15.76 -9.58 20.56
N LYS A 92 17.07 -9.33 20.71
CA LYS A 92 17.68 -8.01 20.46
C LYS A 92 17.38 -7.51 19.04
N MET A 93 17.37 -8.40 18.05
CA MET A 93 16.98 -8.07 16.69
C MET A 93 15.54 -7.55 16.63
N ILE A 94 14.58 -8.30 17.21
CA ILE A 94 13.18 -7.88 17.19
C ILE A 94 13.00 -6.56 17.93
N HIS A 95 13.68 -6.34 19.06
CA HIS A 95 13.69 -5.03 19.72
C HIS A 95 14.22 -3.92 18.79
N LYS A 96 15.37 -4.12 18.11
CA LYS A 96 15.90 -3.15 17.14
C LYS A 96 14.93 -2.86 15.99
N LEU A 97 14.11 -3.85 15.61
CA LEU A 97 13.10 -3.71 14.57
C LEU A 97 11.82 -3.03 15.06
N GLY A 98 11.64 -2.84 16.38
CA GLY A 98 10.50 -2.16 16.99
C GLY A 98 9.68 -3.01 17.97
N GLY A 99 10.20 -4.15 18.44
CA GLY A 99 9.55 -4.99 19.46
C GLY A 99 8.30 -5.78 18.99
N ILE A 100 7.68 -5.35 17.89
CA ILE A 100 6.67 -6.05 17.12
C ILE A 100 6.96 -5.86 15.63
N VAL A 101 6.81 -6.92 14.84
CA VAL A 101 7.14 -6.91 13.41
C VAL A 101 6.33 -7.99 12.68
N SER A 102 5.93 -7.73 11.43
CA SER A 102 5.30 -8.77 10.60
C SER A 102 6.31 -9.88 10.26
N GLU A 103 5.85 -11.13 10.17
CA GLU A 103 6.72 -12.28 9.88
C GLU A 103 7.46 -12.09 8.55
N GLU A 104 6.77 -11.59 7.53
CA GLU A 104 7.37 -11.33 6.23
C GLU A 104 8.53 -10.33 6.32
N VAL A 105 8.32 -9.19 6.98
CA VAL A 105 9.36 -8.16 7.14
C VAL A 105 10.55 -8.70 7.94
N LEU A 106 10.28 -9.41 9.04
CA LEU A 106 11.33 -10.00 9.87
C LEU A 106 12.18 -11.02 9.10
N LEU A 107 11.52 -11.96 8.42
CA LEU A 107 12.22 -13.01 7.68
C LEU A 107 12.98 -12.46 6.47
N ASN A 108 12.40 -11.49 5.74
CA ASN A 108 13.07 -10.83 4.62
C ASN A 108 14.26 -9.96 5.08
N HIS A 109 14.20 -9.39 6.28
CA HIS A 109 15.34 -8.68 6.87
C HIS A 109 16.49 -9.64 7.21
N ILE A 110 16.16 -10.86 7.68
CA ILE A 110 17.16 -11.85 8.09
C ILE A 110 17.81 -12.54 6.88
N ALA A 111 17.02 -12.97 5.90
CA ALA A 111 17.56 -13.64 4.71
C ALA A 111 16.58 -13.61 3.52
N LYS A 112 17.14 -13.58 2.31
CA LYS A 112 16.36 -13.81 1.06
C LYS A 112 16.09 -15.30 0.80
N GLU A 113 16.94 -16.19 1.31
CA GLU A 113 16.85 -17.63 1.05
C GLU A 113 15.73 -18.26 1.90
N LYS A 114 14.76 -18.91 1.25
CA LYS A 114 13.60 -19.50 1.93
C LYS A 114 13.97 -20.52 3.00
N SER A 115 15.02 -21.32 2.76
CA SER A 115 15.51 -22.27 3.75
C SER A 115 15.95 -21.54 5.04
N ILE A 116 16.77 -20.49 4.95
CA ILE A 116 17.20 -19.71 6.14
C ILE A 116 16.00 -19.08 6.86
N GLN A 117 15.03 -18.56 6.11
CA GLN A 117 13.78 -18.04 6.67
C GLN A 117 13.00 -19.11 7.45
N ASN A 118 12.92 -20.33 6.94
CA ASN A 118 12.28 -21.45 7.61
C ASN A 118 12.96 -21.83 8.93
N HIS A 119 14.29 -21.94 8.90
CA HIS A 119 15.06 -22.22 10.11
C HIS A 119 14.87 -21.13 11.16
N THR A 120 14.85 -19.87 10.73
CA THR A 120 14.57 -18.72 11.61
C THR A 120 13.16 -18.78 12.20
N SER A 121 12.14 -19.06 11.37
CA SER A 121 10.75 -19.21 11.82
C SER A 121 10.61 -20.35 12.85
N PHE A 122 11.34 -21.44 12.67
CA PHE A 122 11.37 -22.52 13.66
C PHE A 122 12.03 -22.08 14.99
N LEU A 123 13.13 -21.32 14.95
CA LEU A 123 13.74 -20.76 16.16
C LEU A 123 12.78 -19.80 16.89
N LEU A 124 12.03 -18.97 16.17
CA LEU A 124 11.00 -18.11 16.76
C LEU A 124 9.90 -18.93 17.46
N VAL A 125 9.51 -20.08 16.90
CA VAL A 125 8.54 -20.99 17.55
C VAL A 125 9.14 -21.61 18.82
N LEU A 126 10.43 -21.89 18.85
CA LEU A 126 11.08 -22.54 19.99
C LEU A 126 11.34 -21.60 21.17
N GLY A 127 11.76 -20.36 20.91
CA GLY A 127 12.15 -19.42 21.96
C GLY A 127 10.98 -18.85 22.75
N ASP A 128 11.12 -18.82 24.08
CA ASP A 128 10.08 -18.32 24.99
C ASP A 128 9.77 -16.82 24.87
N PRO A 129 10.74 -15.92 24.58
CA PRO A 129 10.46 -14.48 24.44
C PRO A 129 9.52 -14.16 23.26
N PHE A 130 9.52 -14.99 22.22
CA PHE A 130 8.78 -14.70 21.00
C PHE A 130 7.33 -15.14 21.12
N LYS A 131 6.43 -14.17 21.02
CA LYS A 131 5.00 -14.41 20.93
C LYS A 131 4.54 -14.17 19.50
N ARG A 132 3.52 -14.93 19.10
CA ARG A 132 3.05 -14.98 17.72
C ARG A 132 1.56 -14.74 17.67
N GLU A 133 1.15 -13.82 16.81
CA GLU A 133 -0.25 -13.63 16.43
C GLU A 133 -0.44 -14.03 14.97
N LYS A 134 -1.43 -14.89 14.74
CA LYS A 134 -1.79 -15.33 13.39
C LYS A 134 -2.34 -14.15 12.60
N GLU A 135 -2.23 -14.24 11.29
CA GLU A 135 -2.93 -13.31 10.42
C GLU A 135 -4.43 -13.33 10.74
N ASP A 136 -5.02 -12.14 10.76
CA ASP A 136 -6.44 -11.90 10.95
C ASP A 136 -6.94 -10.92 9.87
N ASP A 137 -8.16 -10.41 10.04
CA ASP A 137 -8.79 -9.49 9.08
C ASP A 137 -8.11 -8.11 9.06
N GLU A 138 -7.50 -7.69 10.16
CA GLU A 138 -6.92 -6.36 10.33
C GLU A 138 -5.41 -6.34 10.12
N PHE A 139 -4.72 -7.42 10.48
CA PHE A 139 -3.27 -7.45 10.61
C PHE A 139 -2.66 -8.69 9.99
N HIS A 140 -1.49 -8.49 9.39
CA HIS A 140 -0.64 -9.57 8.90
C HIS A 140 -0.14 -10.46 10.05
N HIS A 141 0.36 -11.64 9.69
CA HIS A 141 1.07 -12.50 10.63
C HIS A 141 2.27 -11.78 11.24
N ARG A 142 2.40 -11.82 12.58
CA ARG A 142 3.37 -10.99 13.29
C ARG A 142 3.93 -11.65 14.54
N TRP A 143 5.12 -11.21 14.90
CA TRP A 143 5.87 -11.62 16.08
C TRP A 143 6.11 -10.41 16.97
N TYR A 144 6.04 -10.62 18.29
CA TYR A 144 6.36 -9.60 19.28
C TYR A 144 7.10 -10.20 20.48
N VAL A 145 7.85 -9.36 21.17
CA VAL A 145 8.56 -9.70 22.42
C VAL A 145 7.98 -8.99 23.65
N ASP A 146 7.12 -7.99 23.43
CA ASP A 146 6.40 -7.26 24.48
C ASP A 146 4.90 -7.20 24.13
N LYS A 147 4.08 -7.79 25.01
CA LYS A 147 2.62 -7.86 24.82
C LYS A 147 1.96 -6.49 24.95
N SER A 148 2.39 -5.66 25.91
CA SER A 148 1.82 -4.32 26.11
C SER A 148 2.11 -3.43 24.91
N LEU A 149 3.33 -3.50 24.39
CA LEU A 149 3.71 -2.80 23.16
C LEU A 149 2.86 -3.25 21.97
N SER A 150 2.69 -4.58 21.79
CA SER A 150 1.86 -5.15 20.73
C SER A 150 0.43 -4.61 20.76
N GLU A 151 -0.21 -4.63 21.94
CA GLU A 151 -1.57 -4.10 22.14
C GLU A 151 -1.66 -2.60 21.80
N LYS A 152 -0.71 -1.78 22.27
CA LYS A 152 -0.64 -0.35 21.97
C LYS A 152 -0.48 -0.07 20.47
N VAL A 153 0.37 -0.83 19.77
CA VAL A 153 0.58 -0.66 18.33
C VAL A 153 -0.69 -1.01 17.55
N HIS A 154 -1.36 -2.13 17.87
CA HIS A 154 -2.62 -2.48 17.22
C HIS A 154 -3.72 -1.44 17.47
N GLU A 155 -3.86 -0.96 18.71
CA GLU A 155 -4.83 0.08 19.05
C GLU A 155 -4.55 1.38 18.28
N SER A 156 -3.27 1.76 18.18
CA SER A 156 -2.84 2.95 17.46
C SER A 156 -3.11 2.84 15.96
N LEU A 157 -2.87 1.67 15.35
CA LEU A 157 -3.21 1.41 13.95
C LEU A 157 -4.72 1.51 13.70
N ARG A 158 -5.55 1.00 14.61
CA ARG A 158 -7.01 1.14 14.53
C ARG A 158 -7.47 2.58 14.66
N LYS A 159 -6.89 3.36 15.59
CA LYS A 159 -7.18 4.79 15.75
C LYS A 159 -6.80 5.57 14.50
N LEU A 160 -5.60 5.33 13.97
CA LEU A 160 -5.15 5.93 12.72
C LEU A 160 -6.09 5.60 11.56
N TYR A 161 -6.45 4.32 11.37
CA TYR A 161 -7.37 3.89 10.31
C TYR A 161 -8.73 4.62 10.37
N LYS A 162 -9.27 4.83 11.58
CA LYS A 162 -10.54 5.56 11.77
C LYS A 162 -10.46 7.03 11.36
N ASN A 163 -9.27 7.64 11.42
CA ASN A 163 -9.05 9.04 11.07
C ASN A 163 -8.72 9.26 9.58
N ILE A 164 -8.53 8.18 8.81
CA ILE A 164 -8.27 8.25 7.37
C ILE A 164 -9.62 8.25 6.62
N GLY A 165 -9.81 9.17 5.70
CA GLY A 165 -10.95 9.19 4.76
C GLY A 165 -10.87 8.07 3.72
N ASP A 166 -12.00 7.72 3.10
CA ASP A 166 -12.05 6.57 2.17
C ASP A 166 -11.24 6.77 0.89
N ASP A 167 -11.04 8.02 0.46
CA ASP A 167 -10.30 8.37 -0.75
C ASP A 167 -9.01 9.18 -0.46
N ASP A 168 -8.62 9.26 0.81
CA ASP A 168 -7.43 10.00 1.23
C ASP A 168 -6.15 9.40 0.65
N LEU A 169 -5.27 10.30 0.23
CA LEU A 169 -3.92 10.00 -0.25
C LEU A 169 -2.96 10.87 0.54
N ILE A 170 -2.35 10.26 1.57
CA ILE A 170 -1.56 10.92 2.59
C ILE A 170 -0.06 10.71 2.29
N PRO A 171 0.76 11.76 2.19
CA PRO A 171 2.20 11.61 2.08
C PRO A 171 2.82 10.78 3.22
N GLU A 172 3.88 10.02 2.93
CA GLU A 172 4.51 9.14 3.93
C GLU A 172 4.97 9.87 5.20
N ALA A 173 5.53 11.08 5.06
CA ALA A 173 5.94 11.88 6.21
C ALA A 173 4.76 12.26 7.11
N GLU A 174 3.60 12.58 6.52
CA GLU A 174 2.41 13.01 7.26
C GLU A 174 1.76 11.83 7.99
N ILE A 175 1.61 10.67 7.34
CA ILE A 175 1.03 9.50 8.01
C ILE A 175 1.95 8.97 9.12
N VAL A 176 3.27 9.02 8.92
CA VAL A 176 4.23 8.64 9.97
C VAL A 176 4.12 9.59 11.16
N ALA A 177 4.09 10.91 10.93
CA ALA A 177 3.92 11.88 12.00
C ALA A 177 2.60 11.67 12.76
N SER A 178 1.49 11.50 12.03
CA SER A 178 0.17 11.21 12.61
C SER A 178 0.18 9.91 13.43
N PHE A 179 0.84 8.86 12.94
CA PHE A 179 0.95 7.61 13.67
C PHE A 179 1.80 7.74 14.93
N LEU A 180 2.92 8.47 14.88
CA LEU A 180 3.79 8.72 16.03
C LEU A 180 3.05 9.43 17.17
N GLU A 181 2.12 10.32 16.86
CA GLU A 181 1.23 10.94 17.86
C GLU A 181 0.34 9.93 18.59
N HIS A 182 -0.11 8.87 17.89
CA HIS A 182 -0.91 7.80 18.50
C HIS A 182 -0.09 6.88 19.41
N VAL A 183 1.24 6.81 19.22
CA VAL A 183 2.17 5.98 20.03
C VAL A 183 3.04 6.82 20.97
N LYS A 184 2.63 8.03 21.32
CA LYS A 184 3.38 8.93 22.21
C LYS A 184 3.69 8.35 23.60
N ASP A 185 2.91 7.39 24.08
CA ASP A 185 3.10 6.74 25.39
C ASP A 185 3.92 5.44 25.30
N VAL A 186 4.60 5.23 24.17
CA VAL A 186 5.57 4.14 23.96
C VAL A 186 6.99 4.65 24.28
N SER A 187 7.90 3.74 24.64
CA SER A 187 9.31 4.07 24.90
C SER A 187 9.96 4.84 23.74
N GLU A 188 10.70 5.91 24.07
CA GLU A 188 11.40 6.78 23.13
C GLU A 188 12.31 6.01 22.16
N GLN A 189 12.91 4.89 22.60
CA GLN A 189 13.76 4.05 21.75
C GLN A 189 13.06 3.53 20.50
N TYR A 190 11.71 3.46 20.51
CA TYR A 190 10.90 3.00 19.39
C TYR A 190 10.29 4.12 18.55
N LYS A 191 10.40 5.38 18.99
CA LYS A 191 9.82 6.54 18.30
C LYS A 191 10.73 7.05 17.19
N ASN A 192 10.93 6.25 16.15
CA ASN A 192 11.59 6.71 14.93
C ASN A 192 10.78 6.34 13.68
N GLU A 193 11.06 7.09 12.61
CA GLU A 193 10.36 6.98 11.33
C GLU A 193 10.41 5.56 10.74
N GLU A 194 11.55 4.88 10.84
CA GLU A 194 11.72 3.54 10.28
C GLU A 194 10.90 2.48 11.04
N ILE A 195 10.82 2.58 12.37
CA ILE A 195 9.96 1.70 13.18
C ILE A 195 8.49 2.02 12.92
N ALA A 196 8.11 3.29 12.85
CA ALA A 196 6.75 3.69 12.52
C ALA A 196 6.28 3.10 11.18
N LYS A 197 7.12 3.17 10.13
CA LYS A 197 6.85 2.54 8.82
C LYS A 197 6.66 1.02 8.92
N ARG A 198 7.46 0.34 9.73
CA ARG A 198 7.33 -1.11 9.96
C ARG A 198 6.06 -1.47 10.72
N TRP A 199 5.66 -0.66 11.70
CA TRP A 199 4.40 -0.86 12.40
C TRP A 199 3.20 -0.59 11.48
N LEU A 200 3.25 0.45 10.65
CA LEU A 200 2.22 0.71 9.63
C LEU A 200 2.03 -0.49 8.70
N SER A 201 3.12 -1.16 8.27
CA SER A 201 3.03 -2.34 7.40
C SER A 201 2.52 -3.61 8.07
N ILE A 202 2.23 -3.59 9.37
CA ILE A 202 1.52 -4.68 10.05
C ILE A 202 0.03 -4.66 9.66
N SER A 203 -0.53 -3.47 9.41
CA SER A 203 -1.94 -3.30 9.04
C SER A 203 -2.20 -3.80 7.62
N LYS A 204 -3.29 -4.54 7.44
CA LYS A 204 -3.87 -4.89 6.13
C LYS A 204 -4.78 -3.81 5.59
N ASN A 205 -5.29 -2.95 6.47
CA ASN A 205 -6.31 -1.95 6.17
C ASN A 205 -5.72 -0.59 5.81
N ILE A 206 -4.46 -0.35 6.18
CA ILE A 206 -3.68 0.83 5.83
C ILE A 206 -2.55 0.39 4.92
N GLY A 207 -2.38 1.02 3.77
CA GLY A 207 -1.35 0.64 2.82
C GLY A 207 -0.89 1.80 1.96
N LYS A 208 0.13 1.51 1.16
CA LYS A 208 0.84 2.48 0.33
C LYS A 208 0.59 2.20 -1.14
N ASN A 209 0.25 3.24 -1.89
CA ASN A 209 0.10 3.18 -3.34
C ASN A 209 1.48 3.17 -4.03
N PRO A 210 1.54 2.90 -5.35
CA PRO A 210 2.81 2.86 -6.08
C PRO A 210 3.56 4.20 -6.16
N LEU A 211 2.90 5.33 -5.86
CA LEU A 211 3.52 6.66 -5.87
C LEU A 211 4.16 7.05 -4.54
N GLY A 212 3.85 6.34 -3.46
CA GLY A 212 4.39 6.66 -2.16
C GLY A 212 3.36 7.06 -1.11
N GLU A 213 2.11 7.23 -1.51
CA GLU A 213 1.06 7.82 -0.68
C GLU A 213 0.30 6.71 0.06
N TRP A 214 -0.13 7.00 1.27
CA TRP A 214 -0.80 6.07 2.17
C TRP A 214 -2.29 6.38 2.31
N GLY A 215 -3.06 5.35 2.64
CA GLY A 215 -4.49 5.48 2.87
C GLY A 215 -5.13 4.11 3.12
N LYS A 216 -6.46 4.03 3.00
CA LYS A 216 -7.18 2.76 3.15
C LYS A 216 -6.95 1.83 1.98
N THR A 217 -6.59 0.58 2.24
CA THR A 217 -6.35 -0.44 1.18
C THR A 217 -7.60 -0.84 0.41
N SER A 218 -8.79 -0.54 0.95
CA SER A 218 -10.07 -0.66 0.25
C SER A 218 -10.24 0.37 -0.87
N SER A 219 -9.54 1.50 -0.81
CA SER A 219 -9.58 2.55 -1.83
C SER A 219 -8.89 2.11 -3.12
N SER A 220 -9.50 2.42 -4.26
CA SER A 220 -8.87 2.20 -5.58
C SER A 220 -7.67 3.13 -5.81
N ASN A 221 -7.57 4.23 -5.06
CA ASN A 221 -6.44 5.15 -5.11
C ASN A 221 -5.20 4.57 -4.40
N ILE A 222 -5.39 3.63 -3.47
CA ILE A 222 -4.33 2.92 -2.77
C ILE A 222 -4.01 1.60 -3.46
N ASN A 223 -5.04 0.77 -3.67
CA ASN A 223 -4.93 -0.52 -4.32
C ASN A 223 -5.33 -0.41 -5.80
N ALA A 224 -4.50 0.29 -6.59
CA ALA A 224 -4.72 0.48 -8.02
C ALA A 224 -4.68 -0.87 -8.77
N LYS A 225 -5.80 -1.26 -9.40
CA LYS A 225 -5.92 -2.55 -10.10
C LYS A 225 -5.87 -2.39 -11.61
N GLY A 226 -6.53 -1.35 -12.13
CA GLY A 226 -6.75 -1.15 -13.56
C GLY A 226 -6.17 0.15 -14.10
N VAL A 227 -6.22 0.29 -15.44
CA VAL A 227 -5.72 1.47 -16.16
C VAL A 227 -6.35 2.76 -15.65
N ARG A 228 -7.65 2.76 -15.30
CA ARG A 228 -8.35 3.92 -14.74
C ARG A 228 -7.76 4.41 -13.40
N ASP A 229 -7.33 3.49 -12.53
CA ASP A 229 -6.78 3.86 -11.22
C ASP A 229 -5.36 4.42 -11.38
N TYR A 230 -4.55 3.81 -12.24
CA TYR A 230 -3.24 4.35 -12.59
C TYR A 230 -3.35 5.70 -13.30
N ALA A 231 -4.35 5.87 -14.17
CA ALA A 231 -4.63 7.14 -14.82
C ALA A 231 -5.00 8.22 -13.80
N PHE A 232 -5.82 7.89 -12.79
CA PHE A 232 -6.15 8.80 -11.69
C PHE A 232 -4.88 9.29 -10.99
N LEU A 233 -4.01 8.36 -10.58
CA LEU A 233 -2.75 8.69 -9.91
C LEU A 233 -1.81 9.55 -10.80
N VAL A 234 -1.73 9.24 -12.10
CA VAL A 234 -0.94 10.02 -13.07
C VAL A 234 -1.46 11.45 -13.19
N ILE A 235 -2.77 11.63 -13.41
CA ILE A 235 -3.35 12.96 -13.61
C ILE A 235 -3.23 13.78 -12.33
N ARG A 236 -3.52 13.17 -11.16
CA ARG A 236 -3.35 13.81 -9.84
C ARG A 236 -1.92 14.30 -9.65
N ARG A 237 -0.94 13.42 -9.87
CA ARG A 237 0.49 13.75 -9.73
C ARG A 237 0.95 14.82 -10.73
N HIS A 238 0.38 14.83 -11.93
CA HIS A 238 0.68 15.84 -12.95
C HIS A 238 0.15 17.23 -12.56
N GLY A 239 -0.95 17.31 -11.79
CA GLY A 239 -1.48 18.54 -11.22
C GLY A 239 -2.12 19.52 -12.21
N SER A 240 -2.27 19.13 -13.48
CA SER A 240 -2.93 19.93 -14.51
C SER A 240 -3.49 19.04 -15.63
N PRO A 241 -4.43 19.53 -16.46
CA PRO A 241 -5.01 18.74 -17.54
C PRO A 241 -3.97 18.17 -18.49
N ILE A 242 -4.09 16.87 -18.80
CA ILE A 242 -3.08 16.12 -19.57
C ILE A 242 -3.74 15.30 -20.68
N HIS A 243 -3.04 15.16 -21.80
CA HIS A 243 -3.57 14.43 -22.96
C HIS A 243 -3.57 12.92 -22.70
N PHE A 244 -4.64 12.19 -23.08
CA PHE A 244 -4.76 10.74 -22.81
C PHE A 244 -3.57 9.90 -23.32
N LYS A 245 -2.93 10.32 -24.42
CA LYS A 245 -1.68 9.70 -24.93
C LYS A 245 -0.52 9.84 -23.95
N GLU A 246 -0.38 11.00 -23.32
CA GLU A 246 0.65 11.26 -22.32
C GLU A 246 0.33 10.56 -21.00
N VAL A 247 -0.96 10.41 -20.67
CA VAL A 247 -1.39 9.56 -19.54
C VAL A 247 -0.91 8.12 -19.74
N ALA A 248 -1.19 7.53 -20.91
CA ALA A 248 -0.75 6.17 -21.22
C ALA A 248 0.78 5.98 -21.09
N LYS A 249 1.56 6.91 -21.65
CA LYS A 249 3.03 6.92 -21.51
C LYS A 249 3.49 7.08 -20.05
N ALA A 250 2.83 7.93 -19.28
CA ALA A 250 3.16 8.17 -17.89
C ALA A 250 2.85 6.94 -17.02
N ILE A 251 1.78 6.19 -17.30
CA ILE A 251 1.49 4.91 -16.62
C ILE A 251 2.64 3.93 -16.85
N GLU A 252 3.11 3.77 -18.09
CA GLU A 252 4.24 2.91 -18.41
C GLU A 252 5.52 3.36 -17.71
N LYS A 253 5.81 4.67 -17.74
CA LYS A 253 7.02 5.25 -17.14
C LYS A 253 7.04 5.16 -15.61
N LEU A 254 5.91 5.40 -14.96
CA LEU A 254 5.83 5.47 -13.49
C LEU A 254 5.63 4.09 -12.85
N PHE A 255 4.87 3.20 -13.49
CA PHE A 255 4.44 1.95 -12.88
C PHE A 255 4.96 0.69 -13.59
N GLY A 256 5.68 0.83 -14.70
CA GLY A 256 6.18 -0.31 -15.49
C GLY A 256 5.06 -1.16 -16.11
N ARG A 257 3.85 -0.61 -16.22
CA ARG A 257 2.67 -1.31 -16.76
C ARG A 257 2.34 -0.82 -18.15
N LYS A 258 2.25 -1.73 -19.12
CA LYS A 258 1.81 -1.43 -20.48
C LYS A 258 0.41 -0.82 -20.47
N ALA A 259 0.27 0.34 -21.09
CA ALA A 259 -1.00 1.07 -21.15
C ALA A 259 -1.29 1.43 -22.60
N HIS A 260 -2.22 0.70 -23.22
CA HIS A 260 -2.63 1.00 -24.59
C HIS A 260 -3.36 2.34 -24.63
N VAL A 261 -3.00 3.18 -25.59
CA VAL A 261 -3.56 4.52 -25.78
C VAL A 261 -5.08 4.48 -25.95
N ALA A 262 -5.60 3.57 -26.78
CA ALA A 262 -7.03 3.43 -27.04
C ALA A 262 -7.79 2.99 -25.79
N THR A 263 -7.27 1.99 -25.07
CA THR A 263 -7.85 1.52 -23.81
C THR A 263 -7.86 2.62 -22.76
N THR A 264 -6.73 3.32 -22.59
CA THR A 264 -6.62 4.45 -21.64
C THR A 264 -7.66 5.51 -21.95
N HIS A 265 -7.85 5.86 -23.22
CA HIS A 265 -8.88 6.83 -23.62
C HIS A 265 -10.29 6.35 -23.27
N ASN A 266 -10.64 5.10 -23.58
CA ASN A 266 -11.96 4.53 -23.29
C ASN A 266 -12.24 4.46 -21.78
N GLU A 267 -11.22 4.13 -20.98
CA GLU A 267 -11.32 4.06 -19.53
C GLU A 267 -11.50 5.44 -18.90
N LEU A 268 -10.80 6.47 -19.41
CA LEU A 268 -11.00 7.86 -18.98
C LEU A 268 -12.40 8.38 -19.29
N ILE A 269 -13.01 7.99 -20.42
CA ILE A 269 -14.37 8.40 -20.79
C ILE A 269 -15.42 7.78 -19.85
N LYS A 270 -15.22 6.51 -19.45
CA LYS A 270 -16.21 5.74 -18.68
C LYS A 270 -16.20 6.05 -17.18
N ASP A 271 -15.11 6.61 -16.66
CA ASP A 271 -14.93 6.84 -15.22
C ASP A 271 -15.25 8.29 -14.84
N LYS A 272 -16.19 8.46 -13.91
CA LYS A 272 -16.70 9.75 -13.43
C LYS A 272 -15.65 10.64 -12.75
N ARG A 273 -14.49 10.09 -12.37
CA ARG A 273 -13.37 10.84 -11.79
C ARG A 273 -12.69 11.76 -12.80
N PHE A 274 -12.94 11.57 -14.09
CA PHE A 274 -12.32 12.35 -15.15
C PHE A 274 -13.33 13.20 -15.91
N VAL A 275 -12.86 14.35 -16.38
CA VAL A 275 -13.60 15.25 -17.25
C VAL A 275 -12.77 15.64 -18.47
N LEU A 276 -13.37 15.55 -19.66
CA LEU A 276 -12.74 15.98 -20.91
C LEU A 276 -12.86 17.50 -21.05
N VAL A 277 -11.73 18.19 -20.91
CA VAL A 277 -11.67 19.67 -20.90
C VAL A 277 -11.19 20.26 -22.23
N GLY A 278 -10.57 19.45 -23.10
CA GLY A 278 -10.07 19.87 -24.40
C GLY A 278 -9.96 18.71 -25.38
N ARG A 279 -9.34 18.92 -26.56
CA ARG A 279 -9.12 17.84 -27.53
C ARG A 279 -8.15 16.81 -26.95
N GLY A 280 -8.72 15.71 -26.44
CA GLY A 280 -7.99 14.63 -25.78
C GLY A 280 -7.38 14.98 -24.42
N LEU A 281 -7.67 16.18 -23.87
CA LEU A 281 -7.18 16.62 -22.57
C LEU A 281 -8.18 16.24 -21.48
N TYR A 282 -7.69 15.51 -20.48
CA TYR A 282 -8.46 15.08 -19.31
C TYR A 282 -7.95 15.76 -18.05
N ALA A 283 -8.89 16.11 -17.18
CA ALA A 283 -8.66 16.65 -15.85
C ALA A 283 -9.41 15.79 -14.83
N LEU A 284 -9.07 15.94 -13.54
CA LEU A 284 -9.88 15.34 -12.48
C LEU A 284 -11.15 16.16 -12.26
N THR A 285 -12.27 15.48 -12.02
CA THR A 285 -13.57 16.12 -11.76
C THR A 285 -13.51 17.02 -10.52
N GLU A 286 -12.74 16.63 -9.50
CA GLU A 286 -12.55 17.42 -8.27
C GLU A 286 -11.89 18.79 -8.49
N TRP A 287 -11.23 19.01 -9.63
CA TRP A 287 -10.63 20.31 -9.97
C TRP A 287 -11.66 21.33 -10.46
N GLY A 288 -12.93 20.95 -10.60
CA GLY A 288 -14.03 21.87 -10.90
C GLY A 288 -14.18 22.26 -12.37
N TYR A 289 -13.48 21.60 -13.30
CA TYR A 289 -13.61 21.89 -14.72
C TYR A 289 -14.95 21.43 -15.31
N VAL A 290 -15.53 22.24 -16.19
CA VAL A 290 -16.82 21.95 -16.84
C VAL A 290 -16.61 21.21 -18.18
N ALA A 291 -17.36 20.12 -18.37
CA ALA A 291 -17.43 19.37 -19.63
C ALA A 291 -18.21 20.14 -20.73
N GLY A 292 -17.97 19.83 -22.01
CA GLY A 292 -18.79 20.35 -23.13
C GLY A 292 -17.96 20.98 -24.25
N VAL A 293 -18.52 21.85 -25.08
CA VAL A 293 -17.77 22.67 -26.06
C VAL A 293 -17.56 24.07 -25.49
N VAL A 294 -16.56 24.82 -25.96
CA VAL A 294 -16.25 26.18 -25.47
C VAL A 294 -17.50 27.08 -25.50
N LYS A 295 -18.35 26.94 -26.53
CA LYS A 295 -19.63 27.65 -26.61
C LYS A 295 -20.55 27.40 -25.40
N ASP A 296 -20.61 26.17 -24.90
CA ASP A 296 -21.54 25.80 -23.82
C ASP A 296 -21.04 26.37 -22.49
N VAL A 297 -19.72 26.40 -22.30
CA VAL A 297 -19.08 27.06 -21.15
C VAL A 297 -19.27 28.58 -21.21
N ILE A 298 -19.11 29.22 -22.38
CA ILE A 298 -19.42 30.64 -22.54
C ILE A 298 -20.89 30.91 -22.19
N ARG A 299 -21.83 30.08 -22.66
CA ARG A 299 -23.26 30.23 -22.32
C ARG A 299 -23.51 30.07 -20.82
N TYR A 300 -22.89 29.09 -20.17
CA TYR A 300 -22.99 28.90 -18.72
C TYR A 300 -22.47 30.12 -17.95
N VAL A 301 -21.31 30.66 -18.34
CA VAL A 301 -20.74 31.87 -17.74
C VAL A 301 -21.67 33.07 -17.91
N LEU A 302 -22.23 33.27 -19.11
CA LEU A 302 -23.17 34.37 -19.38
C LEU A 302 -24.52 34.19 -18.67
N ALA A 303 -25.02 32.96 -18.55
CA ALA A 303 -26.25 32.67 -17.81
C ALA A 303 -26.09 32.95 -16.31
N LYS A 304 -24.92 32.65 -15.74
CA LYS A 304 -24.63 32.86 -14.31
C LYS A 304 -24.32 34.31 -13.96
N ASN A 305 -23.74 35.08 -14.87
CA ASN A 305 -23.22 36.42 -14.58
C ASN A 305 -23.93 37.56 -15.34
N GLY A 306 -24.86 37.24 -16.25
CA GLY A 306 -25.48 38.22 -17.14
C GLY A 306 -24.56 38.67 -18.29
N PRO A 307 -24.88 39.79 -18.96
CA PRO A 307 -24.08 40.33 -20.07
C PRO A 307 -22.69 40.78 -19.61
N LEU A 308 -21.64 40.29 -20.28
CA LEU A 308 -20.24 40.55 -19.92
C LEU A 308 -19.41 41.06 -21.10
N THR A 309 -18.35 41.84 -20.84
CA THR A 309 -17.39 42.22 -21.88
C THR A 309 -16.56 41.02 -22.35
N LYS A 310 -15.92 41.14 -23.51
CA LYS A 310 -15.03 40.11 -24.06
C LYS A 310 -13.96 39.69 -23.04
N GLU A 311 -13.31 40.65 -22.40
CA GLU A 311 -12.21 40.42 -21.46
C GLU A 311 -12.70 39.65 -20.22
N GLN A 312 -13.86 40.04 -19.69
CA GLN A 312 -14.50 39.36 -18.55
C GLN A 312 -14.91 37.91 -18.88
N ILE A 313 -15.37 37.67 -20.11
CA ILE A 313 -15.72 36.32 -20.57
C ILE A 313 -14.47 35.46 -20.68
N ILE A 314 -13.38 35.99 -21.26
CA ILE A 314 -12.12 35.26 -21.36
C ILE A 314 -11.64 34.86 -19.96
N GLU A 315 -11.56 35.81 -19.03
CA GLU A 315 -11.11 35.56 -17.66
C GLU A 315 -11.94 34.47 -16.97
N LYS A 316 -13.28 34.58 -17.04
CA LYS A 316 -14.18 33.61 -16.41
C LYS A 316 -14.17 32.25 -17.09
N VAL A 317 -14.11 32.19 -18.42
CA VAL A 317 -14.06 30.91 -19.16
C VAL A 317 -12.73 30.19 -18.92
N LEU A 318 -11.61 30.91 -18.82
CA LEU A 318 -10.31 30.33 -18.49
C LEU A 318 -10.26 29.75 -17.06
N LYS A 319 -11.03 30.34 -16.13
CA LYS A 319 -11.21 29.79 -14.77
C LYS A 319 -12.02 28.49 -14.77
N GLU A 320 -13.05 28.40 -15.60
CA GLU A 320 -13.96 27.24 -15.66
C GLU A 320 -13.46 26.13 -16.60
N ARG A 321 -12.54 26.45 -17.53
CA ARG A 321 -12.06 25.53 -18.57
C ARG A 321 -10.68 25.88 -19.13
N TYR A 322 -9.82 24.86 -19.30
CA TYR A 322 -8.55 24.99 -19.99
C TYR A 322 -8.71 25.11 -21.53
N VAL A 323 -8.68 26.33 -22.06
CA VAL A 323 -8.79 26.65 -23.49
C VAL A 323 -7.87 27.80 -23.88
N LYS A 324 -7.55 27.94 -25.18
CA LYS A 324 -6.83 29.12 -25.68
C LYS A 324 -7.79 30.30 -25.83
N GLU A 325 -7.33 31.50 -25.52
CA GLU A 325 -8.12 32.74 -25.69
C GLU A 325 -8.70 32.87 -27.11
N ASN A 326 -7.89 32.63 -28.14
CA ASN A 326 -8.35 32.67 -29.52
C ASN A 326 -9.53 31.73 -29.79
N THR A 327 -9.62 30.58 -29.11
CA THR A 327 -10.76 29.68 -29.26
C THR A 327 -12.03 30.28 -28.67
N ILE A 328 -11.92 31.01 -27.55
CA ILE A 328 -13.04 31.76 -26.96
C ILE A 328 -13.50 32.86 -27.93
N LEU A 329 -12.55 33.62 -28.49
CA LEU A 329 -12.82 34.69 -29.45
C LEU A 329 -13.57 34.19 -30.69
N VAL A 330 -13.09 33.10 -31.30
CA VAL A 330 -13.73 32.50 -32.47
C VAL A 330 -15.15 32.02 -32.16
N ASN A 331 -15.41 31.52 -30.95
CA ASN A 331 -16.76 31.13 -30.56
C ASN A 331 -17.67 32.36 -30.36
N LEU A 332 -17.17 33.43 -29.73
CA LEU A 332 -17.92 34.68 -29.52
C LEU A 332 -18.29 35.39 -30.83
N GLN A 333 -17.55 35.14 -31.91
CA GLN A 333 -17.86 35.65 -33.25
C GLN A 333 -19.06 34.95 -33.90
N ASN A 334 -19.55 33.84 -33.35
CA ASN A 334 -20.64 33.10 -33.95
C ASN A 334 -22.02 33.70 -33.55
N PRO A 335 -22.72 34.41 -34.47
CA PRO A 335 -23.97 35.11 -34.16
C PRO A 335 -25.13 34.16 -33.85
N LYS A 336 -24.99 32.87 -34.20
CA LYS A 336 -26.00 31.83 -33.87
C LYS A 336 -26.08 31.57 -32.37
N TYR A 337 -25.02 31.85 -31.62
CA TYR A 337 -24.91 31.49 -30.21
C TYR A 337 -24.72 32.70 -29.30
N PHE A 338 -24.10 33.79 -29.79
CA PHE A 338 -23.79 34.97 -28.99
C PHE A 338 -24.12 36.24 -29.77
N LYS A 339 -24.67 37.23 -29.06
CA LYS A 339 -24.95 38.56 -29.59
C LYS A 339 -24.14 39.58 -28.80
N ARG A 340 -23.56 40.54 -29.49
CA ARG A 340 -22.84 41.68 -28.89
C ARG A 340 -23.72 42.92 -28.94
N ASP A 341 -23.81 43.64 -27.83
CA ASP A 341 -24.55 44.90 -27.73
C ASP A 341 -23.68 46.12 -28.12
N LYS A 342 -24.28 47.31 -28.04
CA LYS A 342 -23.61 48.57 -28.38
C LYS A 342 -22.47 48.92 -27.42
N ASP A 343 -22.54 48.42 -26.19
CA ASP A 343 -21.55 48.65 -25.13
C ASP A 343 -20.42 47.59 -25.14
N GLY A 344 -20.41 46.71 -26.15
CA GLY A 344 -19.38 45.68 -26.31
C GLY A 344 -19.54 44.48 -25.39
N ARG A 345 -20.69 44.33 -24.72
CA ARG A 345 -21.01 43.17 -23.89
C ARG A 345 -21.71 42.09 -24.73
N TYR A 346 -21.50 40.84 -24.34
CA TYR A 346 -22.07 39.69 -25.02
C TYR A 346 -23.18 39.06 -24.19
N THR A 347 -24.22 38.58 -24.87
CA THR A 347 -25.31 37.78 -24.30
C THR A 347 -25.45 36.47 -25.06
N ALA A 348 -25.84 35.40 -24.36
CA ALA A 348 -26.17 34.13 -25.00
C ALA A 348 -27.50 34.26 -25.76
N VAL A 349 -27.53 33.79 -27.01
CA VAL A 349 -28.76 33.70 -27.79
C VAL A 349 -29.58 32.51 -27.25
N PRO A 350 -30.87 32.69 -26.92
CA PRO A 350 -31.75 31.59 -26.54
C PRO A 350 -31.82 30.57 -27.68
N GLN A 351 -31.75 29.28 -27.36
CA GLN A 351 -32.02 28.25 -28.37
C GLN A 351 -33.41 27.68 -28.12
N PRO A 352 -34.17 27.32 -29.17
CA PRO A 352 -35.42 26.59 -29.00
C PRO A 352 -35.10 25.29 -28.27
N GLU A 353 -35.89 24.99 -27.24
CA GLU A 353 -35.81 23.72 -26.50
C GLU A 353 -35.95 22.56 -27.50
N LYS A 354 -35.10 21.54 -27.34
CA LYS A 354 -35.17 20.29 -28.08
C LYS A 354 -35.88 19.24 -27.26
#